data_AF-A0A812Y1J5-F1
#
_entry.id   AF-A0A812Y1J5-F1
#
_cell.length_a   1.000
_cell.length_b   1.000
_cell.length_c   1.000
_cell.angle_alpha   90.00
_cell.angle_beta   90.00
_cell.angle_gamma   90.00
#
_symmetry.space_group_name_H-M   'P 1'
#
loop_
_entity.id
_entity.type
_entity.pdbx_description
1 polymer ?
#
loop_
_entity_poly.entity_id
_entity_poly.type
_entity_poly.pdbx_seq_one_letter_code
_entity_poly.pdbx_strand_id
1 'polypeptide(L)'
;MDNQTNAVGSALYIRPKHAVLIGLGLICMLAISGCIQKIWERDEDAAARLQNAPQIVLEDDEEFHMIVMQAPSPGWSLRLDSTERTPEGKRVFVTIRKPDPAYVYTQQIVLMRVLTRVRLDTELEVVGRILDFDEKTKGKGYAQATRDLLALTLIPGLGPVRIDRLIRTAGSAEQVLSMSLSQLKCIEGIGSQTASSIIERRADVSQRVDEELETLDEAGASIVSVMDDWYPSLLRVIPGAPPILRFKGSLDPAILQHPIAMVGSRKCTIYGTEQATRFARSLGNAGFTIVSGGARGIDSASHRGALDAGAKTLVVLGCGLGHVYPKENAELFDRVVAQGGAIISELPFHTPPSSENFPARNRIISGLSLGVLVIEASRRSGALITARHAVEDHAREVFAVPGRVDSSASGGSNELLKSGGAHLVSEPGEIIEILERSAGSLKQGARDPIAYKSPTLMQQPKPEPIGDLDPLSRRILEALDEPRTGDQLSELLNIDPGSLRASATMLEIQGRIKRSGARFERTR
;
A
#
# COMPACT_ATOMS: atom_id res chain seq x y z
N MET A 1 -5.89 -46.53 8.18
CA MET A 1 -6.60 -45.95 9.34
C MET A 1 -6.43 -44.45 9.19
N ASP A 2 -7.29 -43.87 8.35
CA ASP A 2 -7.23 -42.47 7.97
C ASP A 2 -8.15 -41.65 8.85
N ASN A 3 -7.59 -40.60 9.43
CA ASN A 3 -8.28 -39.66 10.31
C ASN A 3 -8.78 -38.50 9.45
N GLN A 4 -10.04 -38.57 9.00
CA GLN A 4 -10.73 -37.44 8.35
C GLN A 4 -11.25 -36.48 9.42
N THR A 5 -10.65 -35.29 9.49
CA THR A 5 -11.16 -34.15 10.26
C THR A 5 -12.31 -33.49 9.50
N ASN A 6 -13.52 -33.61 10.05
CA ASN A 6 -14.74 -32.97 9.55
C ASN A 6 -14.67 -31.44 9.69
N ALA A 7 -14.38 -30.74 8.58
CA ALA A 7 -14.75 -29.33 8.41
C ALA A 7 -16.15 -29.29 7.79
N VAL A 8 -17.17 -28.98 8.58
CA VAL A 8 -18.53 -28.73 8.08
C VAL A 8 -18.54 -27.33 7.46
N GLY A 9 -18.16 -27.23 6.19
CA GLY A 9 -18.44 -26.06 5.36
C GLY A 9 -19.83 -26.20 4.77
N SER A 10 -20.72 -25.25 5.06
CA SER A 10 -22.02 -25.15 4.41
C SER A 10 -21.80 -24.77 2.93
N ALA A 11 -21.83 -25.77 2.05
CA ALA A 11 -21.82 -25.55 0.61
C ALA A 11 -23.24 -25.18 0.16
N LEU A 12 -23.43 -23.94 -0.30
CA LEU A 12 -24.69 -23.50 -0.91
C LEU A 12 -24.75 -24.06 -2.34
N TYR A 13 -25.64 -25.03 -2.57
CA TYR A 13 -25.88 -25.65 -3.87
C TYR A 13 -27.27 -25.23 -4.35
N ILE A 14 -27.37 -24.59 -5.52
CA ILE A 14 -28.65 -24.13 -6.08
C ILE A 14 -28.91 -24.86 -7.40
N ARG A 15 -30.08 -25.50 -7.51
CA ARG A 15 -30.66 -26.03 -8.77
C ARG A 15 -32.16 -25.68 -8.79
N PRO A 16 -32.75 -25.42 -9.97
CA PRO A 16 -34.02 -24.70 -10.06
C PRO A 16 -35.21 -25.60 -9.75
N LYS A 17 -36.31 -25.03 -9.25
CA LYS A 17 -37.68 -25.32 -9.71
C LYS A 17 -38.76 -24.37 -9.13
N HIS A 18 -39.42 -23.67 -10.07
CA HIS A 18 -40.77 -23.09 -10.06
C HIS A 18 -41.11 -21.90 -9.13
N ALA A 19 -41.58 -20.85 -9.79
CA ALA A 19 -42.13 -19.62 -9.24
C ALA A 19 -43.42 -19.84 -8.43
N VAL A 20 -43.58 -19.10 -7.33
CA VAL A 20 -44.87 -18.52 -6.90
C VAL A 20 -44.62 -17.17 -6.21
N LEU A 21 -45.40 -16.18 -6.63
CA LEU A 21 -45.49 -14.80 -6.16
C LEU A 21 -46.07 -14.66 -4.73
N ILE A 22 -45.92 -13.46 -4.13
CA ILE A 22 -46.71 -12.74 -3.10
C ILE A 22 -45.71 -12.18 -2.06
N GLY A 23 -45.59 -10.89 -1.73
CA GLY A 23 -46.30 -9.65 -2.04
C GLY A 23 -45.79 -8.56 -1.05
N LEU A 24 -46.01 -7.30 -1.40
CA LEU A 24 -45.86 -6.04 -0.61
C LEU A 24 -44.45 -5.47 -0.35
N GLY A 25 -44.19 -4.31 -0.94
CA GLY A 25 -43.08 -3.41 -0.59
C GLY A 25 -42.73 -2.43 -1.72
N LEU A 26 -43.42 -1.29 -1.76
CA LEU A 26 -43.23 -0.20 -2.72
C LEU A 26 -41.85 0.46 -2.54
N ILE A 27 -40.91 0.28 -3.48
CA ILE A 27 -39.99 1.33 -3.99
C ILE A 27 -39.78 1.06 -5.48
N CYS A 28 -40.17 2.03 -6.30
CA CYS A 28 -40.02 2.00 -7.76
C CYS A 28 -38.56 1.95 -8.19
N MET A 29 -38.17 0.95 -8.98
CA MET A 29 -37.18 1.10 -10.05
C MET A 29 -37.87 0.86 -11.39
N LEU A 30 -37.90 1.91 -12.21
CA LEU A 30 -38.27 1.84 -13.62
C LEU A 30 -37.19 1.06 -14.39
N ALA A 31 -37.67 0.17 -15.25
CA ALA A 31 -36.94 -0.87 -15.95
C ALA A 31 -36.18 -0.39 -17.21
N ILE A 32 -35.43 -1.35 -17.80
CA ILE A 32 -35.04 -1.62 -19.21
C ILE A 32 -33.54 -1.99 -19.19
N SER A 33 -33.05 -3.20 -19.51
CA SER A 33 -33.44 -4.25 -20.45
C SER A 33 -32.82 -5.62 -20.07
N GLY A 34 -33.60 -6.70 -20.09
CA GLY A 34 -33.19 -7.93 -20.78
C GLY A 34 -32.56 -9.14 -20.05
N CYS A 35 -31.71 -9.00 -19.02
CA CYS A 35 -30.92 -10.16 -18.53
C CYS A 35 -30.69 -10.22 -17.00
N ILE A 36 -31.74 -10.14 -16.18
CA ILE A 36 -31.57 -10.24 -14.71
C ILE A 36 -32.40 -11.40 -14.15
N GLN A 37 -31.78 -12.57 -13.98
CA GLN A 37 -32.28 -13.61 -13.08
C GLN A 37 -31.57 -13.50 -11.72
N LYS A 38 -32.17 -12.75 -10.80
CA LYS A 38 -31.77 -12.72 -9.39
C LYS A 38 -32.61 -13.76 -8.64
N ILE A 39 -32.03 -14.90 -8.28
CA ILE A 39 -32.73 -15.95 -7.52
C ILE A 39 -32.01 -16.15 -6.19
N TRP A 40 -32.67 -15.79 -5.09
CA TRP A 40 -32.28 -16.11 -3.73
C TRP A 40 -33.28 -17.15 -3.21
N GLU A 41 -32.84 -18.37 -2.90
CA GLU A 41 -33.67 -19.33 -2.16
C GLU A 41 -33.39 -19.21 -0.65
N ARG A 42 -34.47 -18.93 0.09
CA ARG A 42 -34.49 -18.76 1.54
C ARG A 42 -34.42 -20.13 2.21
N ASP A 43 -33.30 -20.42 2.83
CA ASP A 43 -33.26 -21.39 3.93
C ASP A 43 -33.84 -20.70 5.17
N GLU A 44 -35.04 -21.12 5.60
CA GLU A 44 -35.80 -20.48 6.69
C GLU A 44 -35.04 -20.52 8.03
N ASP A 45 -34.12 -21.46 8.22
CA ASP A 45 -33.27 -21.56 9.42
C ASP A 45 -31.99 -20.70 9.33
N ALA A 46 -31.50 -20.40 8.12
CA ALA A 46 -30.38 -19.46 7.91
C ALA A 46 -30.83 -18.00 8.04
N ALA A 47 -32.08 -17.70 7.69
CA ALA A 47 -32.68 -16.37 7.75
C ALA A 47 -32.74 -15.79 9.18
N ALA A 48 -32.90 -16.65 10.20
CA ALA A 48 -32.89 -16.23 11.60
C ALA A 48 -31.50 -15.77 12.09
N ARG A 49 -30.41 -16.20 11.44
CA ARG A 49 -29.02 -15.83 11.79
C ARG A 49 -28.48 -14.60 11.05
N LEU A 50 -29.22 -14.06 10.07
CA LEU A 50 -28.73 -13.10 9.08
C LEU A 50 -29.56 -11.80 9.01
N GLN A 51 -30.07 -11.30 10.14
CA GLN A 51 -30.76 -10.00 10.18
C GLN A 51 -29.89 -8.81 9.70
N ASN A 52 -28.56 -8.99 9.60
CA ASN A 52 -27.59 -8.01 9.11
C ASN A 52 -26.56 -8.67 8.15
N ALA A 53 -27.01 -9.23 7.02
CA ALA A 53 -26.12 -9.78 6.00
C ALA A 53 -25.81 -8.75 4.89
N PRO A 54 -24.61 -8.77 4.28
CA PRO A 54 -24.30 -7.95 3.13
C PRO A 54 -25.16 -8.35 1.93
N GLN A 55 -25.62 -7.35 1.18
CA GLN A 55 -26.37 -7.57 -0.05
C GLN A 55 -25.44 -7.47 -1.25
N ILE A 56 -25.47 -8.45 -2.14
CA ILE A 56 -24.83 -8.32 -3.45
C ILE A 56 -25.83 -7.82 -4.48
N VAL A 57 -25.45 -6.74 -5.16
CA VAL A 57 -26.16 -6.09 -6.24
C VAL A 57 -25.25 -6.14 -7.46
N LEU A 58 -25.85 -6.40 -8.63
CA LEU A 58 -25.18 -6.19 -9.91
C LEU A 58 -25.57 -4.79 -10.38
N GLU A 59 -24.57 -3.94 -10.59
CA GLU A 59 -24.74 -2.63 -11.23
C GLU A 59 -24.15 -2.74 -12.63
N ASP A 60 -24.84 -2.24 -13.65
CA ASP A 60 -24.30 -2.20 -15.01
C ASP A 60 -23.62 -0.83 -15.24
N ASP A 61 -22.41 -0.85 -15.79
CA ASP A 61 -21.71 0.30 -16.37
C ASP A 61 -21.66 0.14 -17.90
N GLU A 62 -21.35 1.19 -18.67
CA GLU A 62 -21.55 1.27 -20.13
C GLU A 62 -21.22 0.00 -20.94
N GLU A 63 -20.17 -0.75 -20.56
CA GLU A 63 -19.79 -2.01 -21.19
C GLU A 63 -19.74 -3.23 -20.24
N PHE A 64 -19.89 -3.07 -18.92
CA PHE A 64 -19.56 -4.13 -17.95
C PHE A 64 -20.55 -4.29 -16.80
N HIS A 65 -20.76 -5.53 -16.36
CA HIS A 65 -21.40 -5.86 -15.07
C HIS A 65 -20.44 -5.60 -13.91
N MET A 66 -20.85 -4.80 -12.93
CA MET A 66 -20.16 -4.58 -11.67
C MET A 66 -20.79 -5.39 -10.53
N ILE A 67 -19.97 -6.08 -9.74
CA ILE A 67 -20.42 -6.75 -8.52
C ILE A 67 -20.25 -5.77 -7.37
N VAL A 68 -21.38 -5.33 -6.80
CA VAL A 68 -21.42 -4.36 -5.71
C VAL A 68 -21.95 -5.03 -4.46
N MET A 69 -21.19 -4.96 -3.37
CA MET A 69 -21.64 -5.42 -2.06
C MET A 69 -22.03 -4.23 -1.19
N GLN A 70 -23.27 -4.21 -0.73
CA GLN A 70 -23.74 -3.33 0.34
C GLN A 70 -23.56 -4.06 1.67
N ALA A 71 -22.51 -3.72 2.40
CA ALA A 71 -22.24 -4.27 3.71
C ALA A 71 -22.98 -3.48 4.80
N PRO A 72 -23.50 -4.13 5.85
CA PRO A 72 -24.23 -3.47 6.93
C PRO A 72 -23.34 -2.67 7.89
N SER A 73 -22.02 -2.91 7.85
CA SER A 73 -21.00 -2.22 8.65
C SER A 73 -19.66 -2.18 7.91
N PRO A 74 -18.69 -1.37 8.35
CA PRO A 74 -17.31 -1.51 7.92
C PRO A 74 -16.69 -2.87 8.29
N GLY A 75 -15.65 -3.27 7.57
CA GLY A 75 -14.87 -4.49 7.83
C GLY A 75 -15.36 -5.78 7.18
N TRP A 76 -16.47 -5.75 6.44
CA TRP A 76 -16.76 -6.85 5.52
C TRP A 76 -15.74 -6.83 4.39
N SER A 77 -15.29 -7.98 3.91
CA SER A 77 -14.49 -8.06 2.68
C SER A 77 -15.22 -8.84 1.60
N LEU A 78 -15.11 -8.38 0.35
CA LEU A 78 -15.56 -9.09 -0.84
C LEU A 78 -14.34 -9.35 -1.71
N ARG A 79 -14.04 -10.61 -1.97
CA ARG A 79 -12.94 -11.04 -2.84
C ARG A 79 -13.50 -11.83 -4.00
N LEU A 80 -13.02 -11.54 -5.21
CA LEU A 80 -13.25 -12.39 -6.37
C LEU A 80 -12.22 -13.54 -6.34
N ASP A 81 -12.71 -14.78 -6.29
CA ASP A 81 -11.86 -15.97 -6.20
C ASP A 81 -11.50 -16.49 -7.59
N SER A 82 -12.51 -16.74 -8.42
CA SER A 82 -12.33 -17.31 -9.76
C SER A 82 -13.52 -16.99 -10.66
N THR A 83 -13.36 -17.27 -11.95
CA THR A 83 -14.43 -17.13 -12.94
C THR A 83 -14.46 -18.37 -13.84
N GLU A 84 -15.64 -18.88 -14.14
CA GLU A 84 -15.89 -20.02 -15.02
C GLU A 84 -16.82 -19.61 -16.18
N ARG A 85 -16.63 -20.20 -17.36
CA ARG A 85 -17.60 -20.06 -18.46
C ARG A 85 -18.64 -21.17 -18.35
N THR A 86 -19.91 -20.80 -18.41
CA THR A 86 -21.05 -21.74 -18.44
C THR A 86 -21.71 -21.72 -19.83
N PRO A 87 -22.55 -22.71 -20.19
CA PRO A 87 -23.30 -22.69 -21.44
C PRO A 87 -24.24 -21.48 -21.57
N GLU A 88 -24.70 -20.94 -20.43
CA GLU A 88 -25.65 -19.82 -20.33
C GLU A 88 -24.93 -18.47 -20.19
N GLY A 89 -23.65 -18.44 -19.77
CA GLY A 89 -22.87 -17.21 -19.63
C GLY A 89 -21.54 -17.36 -18.89
N LYS A 90 -21.31 -16.53 -17.86
CA LYS A 90 -20.15 -16.58 -16.97
C LYS A 90 -20.58 -16.70 -15.53
N ARG A 91 -19.92 -17.59 -14.79
CA ARG A 91 -20.05 -17.75 -13.35
C ARG A 91 -18.84 -17.14 -12.66
N VAL A 92 -19.06 -16.36 -11.60
CA VAL A 92 -18.01 -15.72 -10.81
C VAL A 92 -18.14 -16.19 -9.37
N PHE A 93 -17.05 -16.70 -8.81
CA PHE A 93 -16.98 -17.10 -7.42
C PHE A 93 -16.43 -15.97 -6.58
N VAL A 94 -17.12 -15.65 -5.49
CA VAL A 94 -16.73 -14.60 -4.57
C VAL A 94 -16.69 -15.13 -3.13
N THR A 95 -15.68 -14.70 -2.38
CA THR A 95 -15.61 -14.92 -0.94
C THR A 95 -16.01 -13.64 -0.23
N ILE A 96 -17.03 -13.74 0.60
CA ILE A 96 -17.44 -12.68 1.53
C ILE A 96 -16.92 -13.06 2.91
N ARG A 97 -16.10 -12.23 3.53
CA ARG A 97 -15.64 -12.44 4.90
C ARG A 97 -16.41 -11.53 5.85
N LYS A 98 -16.95 -12.12 6.93
CA LYS A 98 -17.52 -11.32 8.03
C LYS A 98 -16.41 -10.49 8.68
N PRO A 99 -16.70 -9.23 9.08
CA PRO A 99 -15.81 -8.48 9.95
C PRO A 99 -15.62 -9.24 11.25
N ASP A 100 -14.46 -9.06 11.87
CA ASP A 100 -14.29 -9.41 13.26
C ASP A 100 -15.31 -8.57 14.09
N PRO A 101 -16.11 -9.20 14.97
CA PRO A 101 -17.11 -8.51 15.80
C PRO A 101 -16.55 -7.29 16.56
N ALA A 102 -15.26 -7.30 16.90
CA ALA A 102 -14.58 -6.20 17.56
C ALA A 102 -14.44 -4.92 16.68
N TYR A 103 -14.69 -4.99 15.37
CA TYR A 103 -14.58 -3.86 14.44
C TYR A 103 -15.94 -3.22 14.10
N VAL A 104 -17.05 -3.77 14.61
CA VAL A 104 -18.41 -3.30 14.32
C VAL A 104 -18.80 -2.18 15.29
N TYR A 105 -18.16 -1.01 15.17
CA TYR A 105 -18.51 0.16 16.00
C TYR A 105 -19.38 1.19 15.27
N THR A 106 -19.68 1.00 13.99
CA THR A 106 -20.53 1.92 13.22
C THR A 106 -21.59 1.15 12.45
N GLN A 107 -22.87 1.46 12.72
CA GLN A 107 -24.01 1.01 11.90
C GLN A 107 -24.12 1.86 10.63
N GLN A 108 -23.05 1.92 9.85
CA GLN A 108 -23.05 2.58 8.54
C GLN A 108 -23.00 1.54 7.45
N ILE A 109 -23.95 1.62 6.51
CA ILE A 109 -23.94 0.80 5.31
C ILE A 109 -22.74 1.23 4.46
N VAL A 110 -21.84 0.29 4.15
CA VAL A 110 -20.67 0.52 3.30
C VAL A 110 -20.89 -0.12 1.94
N LEU A 111 -20.69 0.65 0.87
CA LEU A 111 -20.72 0.17 -0.50
C LEU A 111 -19.32 -0.21 -0.94
N MET A 112 -19.11 -1.49 -1.22
CA MET A 112 -17.87 -2.00 -1.81
C MET A 112 -18.11 -2.43 -3.25
N ARG A 113 -17.30 -1.89 -4.16
CA ARG A 113 -17.39 -2.18 -5.59
C ARG A 113 -16.24 -3.07 -6.01
N VAL A 114 -16.54 -4.26 -6.51
CA VAL A 114 -15.57 -5.13 -7.16
C VAL A 114 -15.85 -5.09 -8.66
N LEU A 115 -14.97 -4.38 -9.37
CA LEU A 115 -14.98 -4.34 -10.83
C LEU A 115 -14.57 -5.71 -11.36
N THR A 116 -15.55 -6.47 -11.87
CA THR A 116 -15.28 -7.62 -12.73
C THR A 116 -15.54 -7.19 -14.17
N ARG A 117 -14.58 -7.42 -15.08
CA ARG A 117 -14.78 -7.11 -16.50
C ARG A 117 -15.61 -8.23 -17.15
N VAL A 118 -16.92 -8.20 -16.97
CA VAL A 118 -17.87 -9.07 -17.68
C VAL A 118 -18.74 -8.21 -18.57
N ARG A 119 -18.74 -8.46 -19.89
CA ARG A 119 -19.54 -7.69 -20.85
C ARG A 119 -21.04 -7.88 -20.60
N LEU A 120 -21.81 -6.81 -20.81
CA LEU A 120 -23.27 -6.79 -20.60
C LEU A 120 -24.06 -7.81 -21.45
N ASP A 121 -23.47 -8.31 -22.54
CA ASP A 121 -24.07 -9.31 -23.43
C ASP A 121 -23.94 -10.75 -22.91
N THR A 122 -23.31 -10.95 -21.75
CA THR A 122 -23.03 -12.26 -21.16
C THR A 122 -23.80 -12.41 -19.85
N GLU A 123 -24.71 -13.41 -19.73
CA GLU A 123 -25.35 -13.66 -18.43
C GLU A 123 -24.31 -13.91 -17.33
N LEU A 124 -24.49 -13.28 -16.18
CA LEU A 124 -23.56 -13.33 -15.06
C LEU A 124 -24.21 -14.00 -13.85
N GLU A 125 -23.66 -15.15 -13.46
CA GLU A 125 -24.00 -15.83 -12.22
C GLU A 125 -22.94 -15.53 -11.15
N VAL A 126 -23.33 -15.02 -9.98
CA VAL A 126 -22.40 -14.78 -8.86
C VAL A 126 -22.65 -15.82 -7.77
N VAL A 127 -21.62 -16.62 -7.48
CA VAL A 127 -21.65 -17.64 -6.43
C VAL A 127 -20.81 -17.16 -5.26
N GLY A 128 -21.48 -16.82 -4.16
CA GLY A 128 -20.82 -16.34 -2.95
C GLY A 128 -20.70 -17.42 -1.89
N ARG A 129 -19.53 -17.52 -1.24
CA ARG A 129 -19.43 -18.16 0.08
C ARG A 129 -19.25 -17.10 1.15
N ILE A 130 -19.98 -17.24 2.25
CA ILE A 130 -19.78 -16.42 3.44
C ILE A 130 -18.91 -17.22 4.40
N LEU A 131 -17.73 -16.68 4.70
CA LEU A 131 -16.90 -17.21 5.77
C LEU A 131 -17.33 -16.53 7.07
N ASP A 132 -17.93 -17.31 7.96
CA ASP A 132 -18.09 -16.92 9.35
C ASP A 132 -16.72 -16.62 9.95
N PHE A 133 -16.67 -15.62 10.82
CA PHE A 133 -15.57 -15.50 11.75
C PHE A 133 -15.56 -16.80 12.59
N ASP A 134 -14.45 -17.52 12.58
CA ASP A 134 -14.39 -18.89 13.11
C ASP A 134 -14.62 -18.88 14.65
N GLU A 135 -15.83 -19.21 15.09
CA GLU A 135 -16.20 -19.29 16.51
C GLU A 135 -15.46 -20.40 17.28
N LYS A 136 -14.81 -21.35 16.59
CA LYS A 136 -14.09 -22.45 17.25
C LYS A 136 -12.75 -22.03 17.85
N THR A 137 -12.23 -20.84 17.53
CA THR A 137 -11.12 -20.21 18.24
C THR A 137 -11.66 -19.23 19.29
N LYS A 138 -12.26 -19.78 20.35
CA LYS A 138 -12.33 -19.08 21.64
C LYS A 138 -10.89 -18.94 22.16
N GLY A 139 -10.23 -17.89 21.66
CA GLY A 139 -8.80 -17.59 21.82
C GLY A 139 -8.23 -16.86 20.59
N LYS A 140 -8.60 -15.59 20.40
CA LYS A 140 -7.81 -14.56 19.67
C LYS A 140 -7.54 -14.74 18.16
N GLY A 141 -8.58 -14.62 17.35
CA GLY A 141 -8.74 -13.54 16.35
C GLY A 141 -7.73 -13.26 15.23
N TYR A 142 -6.67 -14.05 14.99
CA TYR A 142 -5.78 -13.87 13.82
C TYR A 142 -5.27 -15.21 13.29
N ALA A 143 -5.01 -15.31 11.98
CA ALA A 143 -4.41 -16.51 11.38
C ALA A 143 -3.04 -16.83 12.02
N GLN A 144 -2.70 -18.11 12.15
CA GLN A 144 -1.46 -18.53 12.79
C GLN A 144 -0.22 -17.86 12.16
N ALA A 145 -0.19 -17.73 10.85
CA ALA A 145 0.90 -17.04 10.14
C ALA A 145 1.07 -15.57 10.59
N THR A 146 -0.02 -14.86 10.91
CA THR A 146 0.02 -13.50 11.46
C THR A 146 0.53 -13.49 12.90
N ARG A 147 0.13 -14.47 13.71
CA ARG A 147 0.61 -14.65 15.09
C ARG A 147 2.11 -14.95 15.12
N ASP A 148 2.60 -15.80 14.24
CA ASP A 148 4.02 -16.12 14.11
C ASP A 148 4.84 -14.91 13.65
N LEU A 149 4.28 -14.10 12.74
CA LEU A 149 4.92 -12.87 12.30
C LEU A 149 4.98 -11.84 13.44
N LEU A 150 3.88 -11.69 14.20
CA LEU A 150 3.82 -10.86 15.39
C LEU A 150 4.85 -11.31 16.43
N ALA A 151 4.98 -12.62 16.67
CA ALA A 151 5.99 -13.20 17.54
C ALA A 151 7.39 -12.70 17.19
N LEU A 152 7.79 -12.70 15.91
CA LEU A 152 9.09 -12.19 15.48
C LEU A 152 9.28 -10.70 15.80
N THR A 153 8.23 -9.87 15.67
CA THR A 153 8.30 -8.43 16.00
C THR A 153 8.47 -8.15 17.50
N LEU A 154 8.14 -9.13 18.36
CA LEU A 154 8.26 -9.00 19.82
C LEU A 154 9.65 -9.43 20.33
N ILE A 155 10.52 -9.97 19.47
CA ILE A 155 11.88 -10.39 19.84
C ILE A 155 12.83 -9.18 19.74
N PRO A 156 13.51 -8.80 20.85
CA PRO A 156 14.44 -7.68 20.83
C PRO A 156 15.55 -7.83 19.77
N GLY A 157 15.84 -6.74 19.07
CA GLY A 157 16.87 -6.73 18.02
C GLY A 157 16.44 -7.30 16.67
N LEU A 158 15.19 -7.78 16.53
CA LEU A 158 14.62 -8.16 15.22
C LEU A 158 13.81 -6.99 14.65
N GLY A 159 14.49 -6.17 13.84
CA GLY A 159 13.83 -5.15 13.01
C GLY A 159 13.25 -5.73 11.71
N PRO A 160 12.46 -4.94 10.97
CA PRO A 160 11.76 -5.38 9.76
C PRO A 160 12.70 -5.95 8.69
N VAL A 161 13.87 -5.35 8.49
CA VAL A 161 14.88 -5.82 7.52
C VAL A 161 15.42 -7.21 7.88
N ARG A 162 15.64 -7.48 9.17
CA ARG A 162 16.11 -8.80 9.63
C ARG A 162 14.99 -9.83 9.53
N ILE A 163 13.76 -9.46 9.87
CA ILE A 163 12.59 -10.34 9.75
C ILE A 163 12.34 -10.74 8.30
N ASP A 164 12.33 -9.79 7.36
CA ASP A 164 12.20 -10.07 5.93
C ASP A 164 13.30 -11.03 5.44
N ARG A 165 14.56 -10.78 5.82
CA ARG A 165 15.68 -11.68 5.49
C ARG A 165 15.50 -13.09 6.05
N LEU A 166 15.15 -13.20 7.33
CA LEU A 166 14.90 -14.48 7.99
C LEU A 166 13.80 -15.26 7.26
N ILE A 167 12.68 -14.60 6.92
CA ILE A 167 11.55 -15.22 6.24
C ILE A 167 11.92 -15.62 4.80
N ARG A 168 12.66 -14.79 4.06
CA ARG A 168 13.11 -15.15 2.70
C ARG A 168 14.02 -16.38 2.68
N THR A 169 14.86 -16.54 3.70
CA THR A 169 15.75 -17.71 3.80
C THR A 169 15.03 -18.94 4.36
N ALA A 170 14.16 -18.78 5.35
CA ALA A 170 13.48 -19.87 6.03
C ALA A 170 12.25 -20.39 5.27
N GLY A 171 11.55 -19.50 4.56
CA GLY A 171 10.28 -19.73 3.88
C GLY A 171 9.06 -19.10 4.60
N SER A 172 9.06 -19.07 5.94
CA SER A 172 7.94 -18.56 6.74
C SER A 172 8.39 -18.14 8.15
N ALA A 173 7.56 -17.36 8.85
CA ALA A 173 7.80 -16.97 10.25
C ALA A 173 7.81 -18.19 11.19
N GLU A 174 6.92 -19.17 10.96
CA GLU A 174 6.88 -20.45 11.66
C GLU A 174 8.22 -21.20 11.56
N GLN A 175 8.79 -21.27 10.35
CA GLN A 175 10.08 -21.95 10.13
C GLN A 175 11.24 -21.21 10.83
N VAL A 176 11.23 -19.88 10.85
CA VAL A 176 12.22 -19.09 11.63
C VAL A 176 12.12 -19.44 13.12
N LEU A 177 10.90 -19.53 13.64
CA LEU A 177 10.63 -19.88 15.03
C LEU A 177 10.93 -21.34 15.36
N SER A 178 11.23 -22.21 14.40
CA SER A 178 11.64 -23.60 14.64
C SER A 178 13.14 -23.87 14.41
N MET A 179 13.85 -22.98 13.68
CA MET A 179 15.28 -23.14 13.38
C MET A 179 16.18 -23.31 14.61
N SER A 180 17.21 -24.15 14.51
CA SER A 180 18.27 -24.27 15.51
C SER A 180 19.18 -23.03 15.53
N LEU A 181 19.92 -22.86 16.64
CA LEU A 181 20.91 -21.79 16.77
C LEU A 181 21.93 -21.78 15.61
N SER A 182 22.40 -22.95 15.19
CA SER A 182 23.35 -23.09 14.09
C SER A 182 22.75 -22.66 12.76
N GLN A 183 21.50 -23.03 12.46
CA GLN A 183 20.80 -22.60 11.25
C GLN A 183 20.62 -21.08 11.22
N LEU A 184 20.22 -20.46 12.34
CA LEU A 184 20.06 -19.02 12.43
C LEU A 184 21.39 -18.27 12.20
N LYS A 185 22.51 -18.78 12.74
CA LYS A 185 23.84 -18.19 12.55
C LYS A 185 24.38 -18.28 11.11
N CYS A 186 23.90 -19.24 10.32
CA CYS A 186 24.26 -19.35 8.91
C CYS A 186 23.59 -18.28 8.04
N ILE A 187 22.57 -17.58 8.55
CA ILE A 187 21.86 -16.53 7.81
C ILE A 187 22.66 -15.23 7.88
N GLU A 188 22.98 -14.67 6.72
CA GLU A 188 23.79 -13.45 6.61
C GLU A 188 23.18 -12.28 7.41
N GLY A 189 24.00 -11.63 8.24
CA GLY A 189 23.59 -10.50 9.09
C GLY A 189 22.75 -10.87 10.31
N ILE A 190 22.57 -12.16 10.60
CA ILE A 190 22.07 -12.67 11.88
C ILE A 190 23.27 -13.09 12.73
N GLY A 191 23.70 -12.18 13.61
CA GLY A 191 24.83 -12.44 14.52
C GLY A 191 24.45 -13.37 15.67
N SER A 192 25.48 -13.86 16.39
CA SER A 192 25.30 -14.76 17.55
C SER A 192 24.32 -14.23 18.59
N GLN A 193 24.34 -12.92 18.88
CA GLN A 193 23.43 -12.30 19.85
C GLN A 193 21.98 -12.40 19.40
N THR A 194 21.68 -12.02 18.16
CA THR A 194 20.32 -12.08 17.59
C THR A 194 19.81 -13.51 17.51
N ALA A 195 20.66 -14.46 17.08
CA ALA A 195 20.30 -15.87 17.04
C ALA A 195 19.98 -16.42 18.45
N SER A 196 20.78 -16.08 19.46
CA SER A 196 20.50 -16.43 20.85
C SER A 196 19.20 -15.82 21.34
N SER A 197 18.93 -14.53 21.07
CA SER A 197 17.67 -13.88 21.47
C SER A 197 16.44 -14.57 20.87
N ILE A 198 16.51 -15.06 19.63
CA ILE A 198 15.41 -15.82 19.02
C ILE A 198 15.17 -17.14 19.76
N ILE A 199 16.24 -17.87 20.12
CA ILE A 199 16.13 -19.15 20.84
C ILE A 199 15.63 -18.94 22.27
N GLU A 200 16.20 -17.99 22.99
CA GLU A 200 15.85 -17.67 24.39
C GLU A 200 14.39 -17.24 24.51
N ARG A 201 13.90 -16.41 23.57
CA ARG A 201 12.53 -15.90 23.57
C ARG A 201 11.52 -16.84 22.96
N ARG A 202 11.93 -18.00 22.43
CA ARG A 202 11.00 -18.96 21.80
C ARG A 202 10.02 -19.55 22.81
N ALA A 203 10.46 -19.79 24.04
CA ALA A 203 9.68 -20.48 25.06
C ALA A 203 8.48 -19.64 25.54
N ASP A 204 8.62 -18.32 25.63
CA ASP A 204 7.59 -17.39 26.11
C ASP A 204 6.88 -16.62 24.98
N VAL A 205 7.31 -16.77 23.71
CA VAL A 205 6.79 -15.94 22.62
C VAL A 205 5.29 -16.05 22.41
N SER A 206 4.71 -17.26 22.52
CA SER A 206 3.27 -17.46 22.33
C SER A 206 2.47 -16.73 23.39
N GLN A 207 2.91 -16.80 24.65
CA GLN A 207 2.29 -16.07 25.74
C GLN A 207 2.38 -14.56 25.52
N ARG A 208 3.54 -14.05 25.08
CA ARG A 208 3.72 -12.61 24.80
C ARG A 208 2.87 -12.12 23.62
N VAL A 209 2.69 -12.95 22.60
CA VAL A 209 1.76 -12.67 21.49
C VAL A 209 0.33 -12.55 22.02
N ASP A 210 -0.06 -13.50 22.87
CA ASP A 210 -1.38 -13.51 23.49
C ASP A 210 -1.62 -12.28 24.36
N GLU A 211 -0.68 -11.92 25.23
CA GLU A 211 -0.75 -10.71 26.08
C GLU A 211 -0.82 -9.43 25.23
N GLU A 212 -0.01 -9.32 24.17
CA GLU A 212 -0.02 -8.17 23.27
C GLU A 212 -1.36 -8.03 22.54
N LEU A 213 -1.93 -9.13 22.05
CA LEU A 213 -3.23 -9.13 21.36
C LEU A 213 -4.39 -8.79 22.30
N GLU A 214 -4.39 -9.31 23.54
CA GLU A 214 -5.35 -8.92 24.59
C GLU A 214 -5.26 -7.43 24.89
N THR A 215 -4.05 -6.93 25.10
CA THR A 215 -3.83 -5.51 25.41
C THR A 215 -4.31 -4.59 24.29
N LEU A 216 -4.09 -5.00 23.03
CA LEU A 216 -4.58 -4.26 21.87
C LEU A 216 -6.12 -4.26 21.83
N ASP A 217 -6.75 -5.41 22.02
CA ASP A 217 -8.21 -5.55 22.03
C ASP A 217 -8.86 -4.70 23.14
N GLU A 218 -8.33 -4.77 24.37
CA GLU A 218 -8.77 -3.94 25.50
C GLU A 218 -8.67 -2.43 25.21
N ALA A 219 -7.69 -2.02 24.40
CA ALA A 219 -7.47 -0.64 24.00
C ALA A 219 -8.31 -0.19 22.78
N GLY A 220 -9.13 -1.08 22.21
CA GLY A 220 -9.86 -0.86 20.96
C GLY A 220 -8.92 -0.70 19.76
N ALA A 221 -7.80 -1.42 19.79
CA ALA A 221 -6.74 -1.40 18.78
C ALA A 221 -6.57 -2.79 18.16
N SER A 222 -5.89 -2.80 17.02
CA SER A 222 -5.92 -3.88 16.05
C SER A 222 -4.56 -4.05 15.40
N ILE A 223 -4.35 -5.18 14.73
CA ILE A 223 -3.18 -5.39 13.90
C ILE A 223 -3.55 -5.68 12.45
N VAL A 224 -2.64 -5.35 11.54
CA VAL A 224 -2.66 -5.80 10.16
C VAL A 224 -1.26 -6.29 9.76
N SER A 225 -1.21 -7.48 9.16
CA SER A 225 0.02 -8.08 8.65
C SER A 225 0.32 -7.59 7.24
N VAL A 226 1.60 -7.51 6.89
CA VAL A 226 2.05 -7.28 5.51
C VAL A 226 1.45 -8.27 4.50
N MET A 227 1.05 -9.46 4.97
CA MET A 227 0.40 -10.52 4.19
C MET A 227 -1.10 -10.29 3.97
N ASP A 228 -1.74 -9.44 4.77
CA ASP A 228 -3.18 -9.21 4.70
C ASP A 228 -3.53 -8.28 3.53
N ASP A 229 -4.62 -8.56 2.82
CA ASP A 229 -5.08 -7.78 1.66
C ASP A 229 -5.30 -6.29 2.00
N TRP A 230 -5.67 -5.98 3.25
CA TRP A 230 -5.92 -4.62 3.75
C TRP A 230 -4.66 -3.86 4.16
N TYR A 231 -3.48 -4.49 4.15
CA TYR A 231 -2.25 -3.77 4.44
C TYR A 231 -2.00 -2.70 3.36
N PRO A 232 -1.64 -1.46 3.76
CA PRO A 232 -1.46 -0.36 2.81
C PRO A 232 -0.46 -0.72 1.69
N SER A 233 -0.95 -0.74 0.45
CA SER A 233 -0.18 -1.22 -0.71
C SER A 233 1.08 -0.42 -0.98
N LEU A 234 1.04 0.91 -0.78
CA LEU A 234 2.19 1.80 -0.91
C LEU A 234 3.29 1.48 0.12
N LEU A 235 2.89 1.10 1.33
CA LEU A 235 3.82 0.75 2.41
C LEU A 235 4.36 -0.66 2.22
N ARG A 236 3.58 -1.60 1.65
CA ARG A 236 4.01 -2.99 1.45
C ARG A 236 5.29 -3.08 0.61
N VAL A 237 5.47 -2.16 -0.33
CA VAL A 237 6.56 -2.20 -1.30
C VAL A 237 7.84 -1.48 -0.87
N ILE A 238 7.83 -0.78 0.28
CA ILE A 238 9.03 -0.06 0.72
C ILE A 238 10.10 -1.01 1.29
N PRO A 239 11.39 -0.66 1.16
CA PRO A 239 12.43 -1.33 1.92
C PRO A 239 12.16 -1.28 3.42
N GLY A 240 12.19 -2.45 4.08
CA GLY A 240 11.92 -2.55 5.51
C GLY A 240 10.46 -2.28 5.90
N ALA A 241 9.49 -2.55 5.02
CA ALA A 241 8.06 -2.51 5.36
C ALA A 241 7.77 -3.23 6.71
N PRO A 242 7.00 -2.62 7.62
CA PRO A 242 6.66 -3.25 8.91
C PRO A 242 5.92 -4.58 8.71
N PRO A 243 6.41 -5.71 9.24
CA PRO A 243 5.73 -7.00 9.10
C PRO A 243 4.33 -6.99 9.71
N ILE A 244 4.18 -6.28 10.83
CA ILE A 244 2.91 -6.01 11.51
C ILE A 244 2.81 -4.50 11.73
N LEU A 245 1.65 -3.95 11.41
CA LEU A 245 1.22 -2.64 11.90
C LEU A 245 0.18 -2.82 12.98
N ARG A 246 0.33 -2.08 14.08
CA ARG A 246 -0.71 -1.89 15.09
C ARG A 246 -1.42 -0.58 14.80
N PHE A 247 -2.72 -0.54 14.94
CA PHE A 247 -3.48 0.68 14.74
C PHE A 247 -4.70 0.79 15.65
N LYS A 248 -5.12 2.03 15.90
CA LYS A 248 -6.39 2.38 16.54
C LYS A 248 -7.17 3.28 15.58
N GLY A 249 -8.42 2.95 15.28
CA GLY A 249 -9.23 3.61 14.24
C GLY A 249 -9.34 2.77 12.96
N SER A 250 -9.48 3.42 11.79
CA SER A 250 -9.67 2.72 10.52
C SER A 250 -8.46 2.84 9.60
N LEU A 251 -7.95 1.69 9.13
CA LEU A 251 -6.96 1.58 8.06
C LEU A 251 -7.54 1.07 6.74
N ASP A 252 -8.87 1.07 6.60
CA ASP A 252 -9.53 0.57 5.40
C ASP A 252 -9.11 1.36 4.14
N PRO A 253 -8.44 0.72 3.17
CA PRO A 253 -8.05 1.38 1.93
C PRO A 253 -9.22 1.95 1.12
N ALA A 254 -10.44 1.42 1.30
CA ALA A 254 -11.64 1.95 0.64
C ALA A 254 -12.03 3.33 1.18
N ILE A 255 -11.66 3.62 2.44
CA ILE A 255 -11.96 4.88 3.13
C ILE A 255 -10.81 5.88 2.98
N LEU A 256 -9.56 5.38 2.96
CA LEU A 256 -8.35 6.20 2.91
C LEU A 256 -7.94 6.48 1.46
N GLN A 257 -8.34 7.64 0.95
CA GLN A 257 -8.05 8.05 -0.42
C GLN A 257 -6.77 8.88 -0.51
N HIS A 258 -5.97 8.65 -1.56
CA HIS A 258 -4.82 9.46 -1.97
C HIS A 258 -3.95 9.98 -0.80
N PRO A 259 -3.27 9.10 -0.05
CA PRO A 259 -2.50 9.52 1.11
C PRO A 259 -1.33 10.42 0.72
N ILE A 260 -1.17 11.55 1.39
CA ILE A 260 -0.05 12.48 1.24
C ILE A 260 0.58 12.81 2.59
N ALA A 261 1.91 12.73 2.66
CA ALA A 261 2.63 13.06 3.87
C ALA A 261 2.83 14.56 4.00
N MET A 262 2.54 15.11 5.17
CA MET A 262 2.88 16.50 5.51
C MET A 262 3.79 16.52 6.72
N VAL A 263 4.99 17.07 6.57
CA VAL A 263 6.04 17.04 7.61
C VAL A 263 6.72 18.39 7.77
N GLY A 264 7.28 18.64 8.96
CA GLY A 264 8.08 19.84 9.17
C GLY A 264 8.59 20.00 10.60
N SER A 265 8.93 21.25 10.94
CA SER A 265 9.57 21.60 12.20
C SER A 265 8.61 21.43 13.38
N ARG A 266 9.15 20.89 14.48
CA ARG A 266 8.47 20.88 15.79
C ARG A 266 8.39 22.26 16.42
N LYS A 267 9.38 23.11 16.12
CA LYS A 267 9.43 24.53 16.47
C LYS A 267 9.19 25.32 15.19
N CYS A 268 7.94 25.40 14.76
CA CYS A 268 7.55 26.10 13.54
C CYS A 268 7.16 27.55 13.84
N THR A 269 7.21 28.37 12.80
CA THR A 269 6.76 29.76 12.84
C THR A 269 5.23 29.82 12.74
N ILE A 270 4.66 31.02 12.95
CA ILE A 270 3.24 31.27 12.65
C ILE A 270 2.96 30.96 11.18
N TYR A 271 3.81 31.46 10.29
CA TYR A 271 3.76 31.18 8.86
C TYR A 271 3.74 29.66 8.58
N GLY A 272 4.67 28.90 9.15
CA GLY A 272 4.71 27.45 8.96
C GLY A 272 3.43 26.76 9.42
N THR A 273 2.89 27.18 10.56
CA THR A 273 1.62 26.65 11.11
C THR A 273 0.44 26.97 10.18
N GLU A 274 0.33 28.21 9.70
CA GLU A 274 -0.71 28.65 8.78
C GLU A 274 -0.64 27.91 7.45
N GLN A 275 0.57 27.74 6.88
CA GLN A 275 0.72 26.99 5.63
C GLN A 275 0.39 25.51 5.82
N ALA A 276 0.82 24.87 6.92
CA ALA A 276 0.46 23.48 7.20
C ALA A 276 -1.06 23.30 7.27
N THR A 277 -1.76 24.16 7.99
CA THR A 277 -3.23 24.12 8.08
C THR A 277 -3.90 24.43 6.75
N ARG A 278 -3.43 25.44 6.01
CA ARG A 278 -3.96 25.81 4.67
C ARG A 278 -3.82 24.66 3.68
N PHE A 279 -2.63 24.09 3.54
CA PHE A 279 -2.38 23.00 2.61
C PHE A 279 -3.17 21.75 3.01
N ALA A 280 -3.18 21.36 4.29
CA ALA A 280 -3.92 20.19 4.74
C ALA A 280 -5.42 20.33 4.53
N ARG A 281 -6.00 21.50 4.78
CA ARG A 281 -7.42 21.76 4.55
C ARG A 281 -7.78 21.67 3.06
N SER A 282 -6.98 22.30 2.19
CA SER A 282 -7.23 22.27 0.75
C SER A 282 -7.06 20.88 0.14
N LEU A 283 -6.00 20.16 0.51
CA LEU A 283 -5.77 18.78 0.05
C LEU A 283 -6.87 17.85 0.58
N GLY A 284 -7.28 18.01 1.85
CA GLY A 284 -8.39 17.28 2.43
C GLY A 284 -9.71 17.50 1.68
N ASN A 285 -10.04 18.76 1.34
CA ASN A 285 -11.20 19.09 0.51
C ASN A 285 -11.13 18.48 -0.90
N ALA A 286 -9.92 18.24 -1.41
CA ALA A 286 -9.67 17.55 -2.67
C ALA A 286 -9.67 16.01 -2.55
N GLY A 287 -10.05 15.46 -1.39
CA GLY A 287 -10.16 14.02 -1.16
C GLY A 287 -8.87 13.33 -0.71
N PHE A 288 -7.81 14.08 -0.37
CA PHE A 288 -6.57 13.48 0.13
C PHE A 288 -6.66 13.12 1.61
N THR A 289 -6.10 11.96 1.95
CA THR A 289 -5.84 11.55 3.33
C THR A 289 -4.50 12.15 3.77
N ILE A 290 -4.49 12.90 4.87
CA ILE A 290 -3.24 13.49 5.36
C ILE A 290 -2.51 12.49 6.26
N VAL A 291 -1.23 12.22 5.99
CA VAL A 291 -0.37 11.35 6.81
C VAL A 291 0.69 12.20 7.51
N SER A 292 0.85 12.04 8.82
CA SER A 292 1.92 12.73 9.53
C SER A 292 2.29 12.01 10.83
N GLY A 293 3.30 12.53 11.52
CA GLY A 293 3.94 11.88 12.65
C GLY A 293 3.38 12.24 14.02
N GLY A 294 2.32 13.05 14.08
CA GLY A 294 1.70 13.51 15.33
C GLY A 294 2.58 14.39 16.22
N ALA A 295 3.74 14.86 15.76
CA ALA A 295 4.61 15.71 16.56
C ALA A 295 4.03 17.12 16.77
N ARG A 296 4.61 17.90 17.70
CA ARG A 296 4.32 19.34 17.83
C ARG A 296 4.57 20.08 16.51
N GLY A 297 3.96 21.23 16.36
CA GLY A 297 4.20 22.12 15.23
C GLY A 297 3.50 21.67 13.95
N ILE A 298 4.26 21.51 12.86
CA ILE A 298 3.72 21.23 11.52
C ILE A 298 2.84 19.98 11.46
N ASP A 299 3.26 18.87 12.06
CA ASP A 299 2.45 17.63 12.05
C ASP A 299 1.07 17.87 12.69
N SER A 300 1.04 18.48 13.88
CA SER A 300 -0.20 18.82 14.59
C SER A 300 -1.09 19.80 13.80
N ALA A 301 -0.48 20.80 13.14
CA ALA A 301 -1.19 21.76 12.31
C ALA A 301 -1.78 21.12 11.04
N SER A 302 -1.08 20.13 10.47
CA SER A 302 -1.53 19.37 9.30
C SER A 302 -2.73 18.50 9.65
N HIS A 303 -2.66 17.73 10.75
CA HIS A 303 -3.80 16.95 11.21
C HIS A 303 -5.03 17.82 11.51
N ARG A 304 -4.84 18.96 12.20
CA ARG A 304 -5.94 19.90 12.47
C ARG A 304 -6.56 20.43 11.18
N GLY A 305 -5.75 20.87 10.21
CA GLY A 305 -6.25 21.34 8.93
C GLY A 305 -7.06 20.28 8.17
N ALA A 306 -6.61 19.03 8.20
CA ALA A 306 -7.34 17.90 7.60
C ALA A 306 -8.70 17.67 8.29
N LEU A 307 -8.71 17.59 9.62
CA LEU A 307 -9.92 17.37 10.40
C LEU A 307 -10.93 18.51 10.27
N ASP A 308 -10.45 19.76 10.13
CA ASP A 308 -11.29 20.92 9.89
C ASP A 308 -11.96 20.89 8.50
N ALA A 309 -11.36 20.19 7.53
CA ALA A 309 -11.96 19.89 6.22
C ALA A 309 -12.89 18.67 6.25
N GLY A 310 -13.02 17.98 7.39
CA GLY A 310 -13.72 16.68 7.47
C GLY A 310 -12.97 15.54 6.76
N ALA A 311 -11.71 15.76 6.40
CA ALA A 311 -10.88 14.76 5.73
C ALA A 311 -10.30 13.75 6.73
N LYS A 312 -9.98 12.55 6.23
CA LYS A 312 -9.33 11.52 7.04
C LYS A 312 -7.85 11.84 7.22
N THR A 313 -7.28 11.40 8.33
CA THR A 313 -5.85 11.57 8.59
C THR A 313 -5.26 10.40 9.37
N LEU A 314 -3.98 10.12 9.12
CA LEU A 314 -3.23 9.02 9.73
C LEU A 314 -2.07 9.57 10.55
N VAL A 315 -2.08 9.26 11.85
CA VAL A 315 -1.00 9.57 12.78
C VAL A 315 -0.11 8.35 12.89
N VAL A 316 1.10 8.40 12.34
CA VAL A 316 2.11 7.37 12.63
C VAL A 316 2.78 7.75 13.95
N LEU A 317 3.14 6.81 14.83
CA LEU A 317 3.80 7.05 16.13
C LEU A 317 5.22 6.46 16.19
N GLY A 318 6.11 7.13 16.93
CA GLY A 318 7.46 6.63 17.28
C GLY A 318 7.50 5.91 18.63
N CYS A 319 6.34 5.50 19.14
CA CYS A 319 6.14 4.74 20.37
C CYS A 319 4.99 3.74 20.17
N GLY A 320 4.78 2.86 21.14
CA GLY A 320 3.61 1.97 21.15
C GLY A 320 2.29 2.75 21.33
N LEU A 321 1.18 2.12 20.95
CA LEU A 321 -0.16 2.73 21.03
C LEU A 321 -0.62 3.04 22.47
N GLY A 322 -0.01 2.43 23.48
CA GLY A 322 -0.26 2.73 24.88
C GLY A 322 0.28 4.09 25.34
N HIS A 323 0.99 4.83 24.48
CA HIS A 323 1.57 6.13 24.80
C HIS A 323 1.11 7.21 23.83
N VAL A 324 0.42 8.23 24.35
CA VAL A 324 0.17 9.47 23.60
C VAL A 324 1.40 10.37 23.71
N TYR A 325 2.08 10.59 22.58
CA TYR A 325 3.25 11.47 22.52
C TYR A 325 3.22 12.40 21.29
N PRO A 326 3.28 13.74 21.50
CA PRO A 326 3.32 14.44 22.78
C PRO A 326 1.95 14.39 23.50
N LYS A 327 1.96 14.45 24.84
CA LYS A 327 0.73 14.32 25.66
C LYS A 327 -0.33 15.38 25.34
N GLU A 328 0.08 16.58 24.96
CA GLU A 328 -0.82 17.67 24.57
C GLU A 328 -1.63 17.39 23.29
N ASN A 329 -1.27 16.38 22.50
CA ASN A 329 -2.00 15.97 21.31
C ASN A 329 -3.05 14.88 21.58
N ALA A 330 -3.35 14.55 22.84
CA ALA A 330 -4.35 13.53 23.19
C ALA A 330 -5.71 13.80 22.52
N GLU A 331 -6.27 15.00 22.72
CA GLU A 331 -7.55 15.38 22.12
C GLU A 331 -7.51 15.38 20.59
N LEU A 332 -6.36 15.75 20.00
CA LEU A 332 -6.17 15.70 18.56
C LEU A 332 -6.24 14.25 18.06
N PHE A 333 -5.58 13.32 18.73
CA PHE A 333 -5.57 11.91 18.37
C PHE A 333 -6.95 11.26 18.53
N ASP A 334 -7.69 11.63 19.58
CA ASP A 334 -9.07 11.18 19.75
C ASP A 334 -9.96 11.68 18.60
N ARG A 335 -9.81 12.95 18.18
CA ARG A 335 -10.50 13.48 17.00
C ARG A 335 -10.14 12.73 15.72
N VAL A 336 -8.88 12.32 15.54
CA VAL A 336 -8.45 11.53 14.38
C VAL A 336 -9.23 10.23 14.29
N VAL A 337 -9.30 9.47 15.39
CA VAL A 337 -10.03 8.20 15.43
C VAL A 337 -11.53 8.43 15.26
N ALA A 338 -12.10 9.43 15.95
CA ALA A 338 -13.53 9.75 15.89
C ALA A 338 -13.99 10.15 14.48
N GLN A 339 -13.14 10.81 13.69
CA GLN A 339 -13.43 11.14 12.30
C GLN A 339 -13.05 10.02 11.32
N GLY A 340 -12.78 8.80 11.78
CA GLY A 340 -12.52 7.65 10.92
C GLY A 340 -11.12 7.61 10.30
N GLY A 341 -10.17 8.36 10.86
CA GLY A 341 -8.74 8.16 10.62
C GLY A 341 -8.15 7.07 11.51
N ALA A 342 -6.83 7.02 11.60
CA ALA A 342 -6.15 6.06 12.48
C ALA A 342 -4.86 6.58 13.10
N ILE A 343 -4.51 6.02 14.25
CA ILE A 343 -3.22 6.12 14.91
C ILE A 343 -2.50 4.80 14.69
N ILE A 344 -1.25 4.83 14.21
CA ILE A 344 -0.51 3.68 13.71
C ILE A 344 0.83 3.58 14.41
N SER A 345 1.26 2.37 14.77
CA SER A 345 2.61 2.10 15.25
C SER A 345 3.13 0.76 14.74
N GLU A 346 4.42 0.69 14.44
CA GLU A 346 5.11 -0.59 14.22
C GLU A 346 5.60 -1.24 15.52
N LEU A 347 5.58 -0.50 16.63
CA LEU A 347 6.22 -0.89 17.89
C LEU A 347 5.21 -1.60 18.82
N PRO A 348 5.67 -2.54 19.67
CA PRO A 348 4.83 -3.18 20.68
C PRO A 348 4.07 -2.18 21.55
N PHE A 349 2.86 -2.54 21.98
CA PHE A 349 1.85 -1.63 22.55
C PHE A 349 2.40 -0.71 23.65
N HIS A 350 3.20 -1.25 24.57
CA HIS A 350 3.76 -0.52 25.71
C HIS A 350 5.11 0.16 25.45
N THR A 351 5.63 0.14 24.22
CA THR A 351 6.96 0.70 23.91
C THR A 351 7.00 2.21 24.21
N PRO A 352 7.87 2.69 25.10
CA PRO A 352 7.87 4.09 25.49
C PRO A 352 8.40 5.00 24.37
N PRO A 353 8.07 6.30 24.38
CA PRO A 353 8.67 7.28 23.47
C PRO A 353 10.19 7.34 23.64
N SER A 354 10.92 7.09 22.55
CA SER A 354 12.38 7.22 22.50
C SER A 354 12.79 8.06 21.29
N SER A 355 13.81 8.92 21.47
CA SER A 355 14.36 9.73 20.39
C SER A 355 14.85 8.89 19.20
N GLU A 356 15.31 7.67 19.48
CA GLU A 356 15.88 6.75 18.50
C GLU A 356 14.82 6.15 17.57
N ASN A 357 13.56 6.11 18.00
CA ASN A 357 12.47 5.53 17.23
C ASN A 357 11.89 6.49 16.18
N PHE A 358 12.03 7.82 16.38
CA PHE A 358 11.42 8.78 15.45
C PHE A 358 12.02 8.76 14.04
N PRO A 359 13.35 8.64 13.84
CA PRO A 359 13.90 8.48 12.50
C PRO A 359 13.41 7.20 11.82
N ALA A 360 13.41 6.07 12.53
CA ALA A 360 12.96 4.78 11.99
C ALA A 360 11.49 4.83 11.55
N ARG A 361 10.63 5.51 12.32
CA ARG A 361 9.22 5.73 11.99
C ARG A 361 9.02 6.50 10.69
N ASN A 362 9.88 7.46 10.36
CA ASN A 362 9.63 8.40 9.26
C ASN A 362 9.49 7.72 7.89
N ARG A 363 10.14 6.57 7.68
CA ARG A 363 9.94 5.76 6.47
C ARG A 363 8.50 5.26 6.34
N ILE A 364 7.77 5.05 7.43
CA ILE A 364 6.37 4.63 7.39
C ILE A 364 5.49 5.79 6.93
N ILE A 365 5.80 7.03 7.35
CA ILE A 365 5.08 8.24 6.90
C ILE A 365 5.21 8.39 5.39
N SER A 366 6.43 8.37 4.85
CA SER A 366 6.64 8.48 3.41
C SER A 366 6.17 7.22 2.66
N GLY A 367 6.30 6.04 3.26
CA GLY A 367 5.87 4.77 2.66
C GLY A 367 4.36 4.62 2.54
N LEU A 368 3.59 5.20 3.45
CA LEU A 368 2.13 5.28 3.35
C LEU A 368 1.65 6.25 2.28
N SER A 369 2.52 7.10 1.74
CA SER A 369 2.12 8.30 0.99
C SER A 369 2.52 8.25 -0.49
N LEU A 370 1.74 8.91 -1.34
CA LEU A 370 2.04 9.13 -2.76
C LEU A 370 3.19 10.13 -2.96
N GLY A 371 3.32 11.08 -2.04
CA GLY A 371 4.37 12.09 -2.01
C GLY A 371 4.52 12.70 -0.62
N VAL A 372 5.58 13.50 -0.43
CA VAL A 372 5.88 14.18 0.85
C VAL A 372 5.96 15.69 0.65
N LEU A 373 5.13 16.43 1.38
CA LEU A 373 5.16 17.88 1.45
C LEU A 373 5.91 18.34 2.71
N VAL A 374 7.02 19.04 2.52
CA VAL A 374 7.79 19.70 3.57
C VAL A 374 7.33 21.16 3.71
N ILE A 375 6.61 21.49 4.78
CA ILE A 375 6.09 22.85 4.98
C ILE A 375 7.17 23.82 5.45
N GLU A 376 7.89 23.44 6.50
CA GLU A 376 8.94 24.29 7.09
C GLU A 376 9.96 23.40 7.77
N ALA A 377 11.24 23.53 7.41
CA ALA A 377 12.30 22.71 7.96
C ALA A 377 13.59 23.52 8.12
N SER A 378 14.16 23.50 9.33
CA SER A 378 15.54 23.94 9.53
C SER A 378 16.52 22.91 8.97
N ARG A 379 17.78 23.29 8.77
CA ARG A 379 18.82 22.40 8.20
C ARG A 379 19.07 21.11 8.98
N ARG A 380 18.69 21.08 10.27
CA ARG A 380 18.81 19.89 11.15
C ARG A 380 17.44 19.25 11.45
N SER A 381 16.41 19.60 10.70
CA SER A 381 15.06 19.08 10.93
C SER A 381 14.96 17.61 10.53
N GLY A 382 14.33 16.80 11.38
CA GLY A 382 14.02 15.41 11.06
C GLY A 382 13.04 15.25 9.89
N ALA A 383 12.32 16.31 9.51
CA ALA A 383 11.47 16.30 8.31
C ALA A 383 12.29 16.04 7.03
N LEU A 384 13.55 16.50 6.97
CA LEU A 384 14.44 16.28 5.83
C LEU A 384 14.83 14.80 5.68
N ILE A 385 14.82 14.03 6.78
CA ILE A 385 15.03 12.58 6.73
C ILE A 385 13.84 11.90 6.03
N THR A 386 12.61 12.35 6.32
CA THR A 386 11.41 11.84 5.65
C THR A 386 11.41 12.13 4.16
N ALA A 387 11.80 13.36 3.77
CA ALA A 387 11.98 13.74 2.37
C ALA A 387 13.05 12.89 1.68
N ARG A 388 14.15 12.61 2.36
CA ARG A 388 15.19 11.72 1.84
C ARG A 388 14.69 10.31 1.58
N HIS A 389 14.03 9.68 2.57
CA HIS A 389 13.40 8.37 2.38
C HIS A 389 12.42 8.35 1.20
N ALA A 390 11.65 9.42 1.03
CA ALA A 390 10.71 9.54 -0.07
C ALA A 390 11.41 9.45 -1.45
N VAL A 391 12.47 10.23 -1.66
CA VAL A 391 13.21 10.23 -2.94
C VAL A 391 14.07 8.98 -3.10
N GLU A 392 14.94 8.72 -2.13
CA GLU A 392 16.02 7.73 -2.25
C GLU A 392 15.51 6.29 -2.14
N ASP A 393 14.63 6.03 -1.17
CA ASP A 393 14.21 4.65 -0.86
C ASP A 393 12.89 4.27 -1.52
N HIS A 394 11.98 5.23 -1.72
CA HIS A 394 10.59 4.95 -2.10
C HIS A 394 10.19 5.48 -3.48
N ALA A 395 11.07 6.23 -4.16
CA ALA A 395 10.80 6.87 -5.45
C ALA A 395 9.48 7.68 -5.46
N ARG A 396 9.28 8.50 -4.43
CA ARG A 396 8.11 9.39 -4.27
C ARG A 396 8.48 10.82 -4.55
N GLU A 397 7.51 11.57 -5.06
CA GLU A 397 7.65 13.01 -5.25
C GLU A 397 7.78 13.72 -3.90
N VAL A 398 8.67 14.71 -3.85
CA VAL A 398 8.83 15.59 -2.69
C VAL A 398 8.52 17.01 -3.10
N PHE A 399 7.74 17.68 -2.27
CA PHE A 399 7.32 19.06 -2.43
C PHE A 399 7.83 19.86 -1.24
N ALA A 400 8.13 21.14 -1.44
CA ALA A 400 8.46 22.03 -0.34
C ALA A 400 7.88 23.42 -0.52
N VAL A 401 7.36 23.97 0.58
CA VAL A 401 6.88 25.35 0.63
C VAL A 401 8.11 26.27 0.83
N PRO A 402 8.28 27.31 0.00
CA PRO A 402 9.38 28.24 0.17
C PRO A 402 9.17 29.08 1.43
N GLY A 403 10.24 29.35 2.16
CA GLY A 403 10.21 30.26 3.30
C GLY A 403 11.18 31.42 3.13
N ARG A 404 11.10 32.40 4.04
CA ARG A 404 12.02 33.54 4.00
C ARG A 404 13.48 33.07 4.02
N VAL A 405 14.31 33.62 3.14
CA VAL A 405 15.72 33.23 2.99
C VAL A 405 16.57 33.54 4.22
N ASP A 406 16.15 34.51 5.04
CA ASP A 406 16.79 34.89 6.31
C ASP A 406 16.22 34.14 7.53
N SER A 407 15.18 33.31 7.35
CA SER A 407 14.60 32.50 8.41
C SER A 407 15.37 31.21 8.61
N SER A 408 15.92 31.02 9.81
CA SER A 408 16.57 29.76 10.19
C SER A 408 15.60 28.57 10.21
N ALA A 409 14.30 28.83 10.40
CA ALA A 409 13.24 27.82 10.36
C ALA A 409 13.01 27.26 8.96
N SER A 410 13.33 28.01 7.90
CA SER A 410 13.13 27.63 6.49
C SER A 410 14.43 27.22 5.79
N GLY A 411 15.57 27.31 6.48
CA GLY A 411 16.88 27.10 5.84
C GLY A 411 17.08 25.72 5.24
N GLY A 412 16.42 24.68 5.76
CA GLY A 412 16.45 23.32 5.23
C GLY A 412 15.48 23.09 4.08
N SER A 413 14.25 23.63 4.15
CA SER A 413 13.30 23.55 3.02
C SER A 413 13.82 24.32 1.81
N ASN A 414 14.38 25.52 2.00
CA ASN A 414 14.98 26.29 0.93
C ASN A 414 16.23 25.61 0.33
N GLU A 415 17.02 24.91 1.14
CA GLU A 415 18.17 24.14 0.66
C GLU A 415 17.74 22.94 -0.18
N LEU A 416 16.68 22.24 0.24
CA LEU A 416 16.06 21.14 -0.50
C LEU A 416 15.53 21.61 -1.88
N LEU A 417 14.91 22.79 -1.93
CA LEU A 417 14.48 23.42 -3.17
C LEU A 417 15.67 23.79 -4.06
N LYS A 418 16.71 24.39 -3.48
CA LYS A 418 17.90 24.82 -4.21
C LYS A 418 18.68 23.65 -4.83
N SER A 419 18.70 22.50 -4.17
CA SER A 419 19.37 21.29 -4.69
C SER A 419 18.54 20.53 -5.73
N GLY A 420 17.31 20.95 -6.01
CA GLY A 420 16.37 20.21 -6.86
C GLY A 420 15.83 18.94 -6.22
N GLY A 421 15.97 18.79 -4.89
CA GLY A 421 15.46 17.63 -4.15
C GLY A 421 13.97 17.69 -3.82
N ALA A 422 13.29 18.80 -4.16
CA ALA A 422 11.85 18.95 -4.06
C ALA A 422 11.31 19.93 -5.11
N HIS A 423 10.06 19.72 -5.51
CA HIS A 423 9.28 20.69 -6.28
C HIS A 423 8.89 21.86 -5.38
N LEU A 424 9.14 23.09 -5.84
CA LEU A 424 8.62 24.28 -5.19
C LEU A 424 7.11 24.32 -5.36
N VAL A 425 6.38 24.42 -4.24
CA VAL A 425 4.94 24.62 -4.26
C VAL A 425 4.55 25.81 -3.39
N SER A 426 3.72 26.68 -3.95
CA SER A 426 3.11 27.83 -3.30
C SER A 426 1.61 27.63 -3.07
N GLU A 427 1.01 26.71 -3.83
CA GLU A 427 -0.41 26.37 -3.74
C GLU A 427 -0.65 24.85 -3.76
N PRO A 428 -1.71 24.36 -3.09
CA PRO A 428 -2.02 22.93 -3.03
C PRO A 428 -2.31 22.29 -4.39
N GLY A 429 -2.85 23.05 -5.36
CA GLY A 429 -3.18 22.53 -6.70
C GLY A 429 -1.96 22.03 -7.47
N GLU A 430 -0.80 22.68 -7.29
CA GLU A 430 0.46 22.29 -7.95
C GLU A 430 0.90 20.86 -7.57
N ILE A 431 0.61 20.44 -6.33
CA ILE A 431 0.88 19.08 -5.87
C ILE A 431 0.03 18.07 -6.62
N ILE A 432 -1.26 18.36 -6.77
CA ILE A 432 -2.22 17.48 -7.45
C ILE A 432 -1.80 17.31 -8.91
N GLU A 433 -1.50 18.41 -9.61
CA GLU A 433 -1.05 18.37 -11.00
C GLU A 433 0.20 17.53 -11.20
N ILE A 434 1.20 17.66 -10.31
CA ILE A 434 2.44 16.89 -10.40
C ILE A 434 2.16 15.40 -10.17
N LEU A 435 1.39 15.06 -9.13
CA LEU A 435 1.04 13.66 -8.84
C LEU A 435 0.24 13.02 -9.97
N GLU A 436 -0.68 13.76 -10.59
CA GLU A 436 -1.45 13.30 -11.75
C GLU A 436 -0.57 13.06 -12.97
N ARG A 437 0.39 13.95 -13.27
CA ARG A 437 1.35 13.75 -14.36
C ARG A 437 2.22 12.52 -14.12
N SER A 438 2.72 12.32 -12.89
CA SER A 438 3.51 11.15 -12.54
C SER A 438 2.68 9.86 -12.67
N ALA A 439 1.40 9.88 -12.27
CA ALA A 439 0.48 8.76 -12.48
C ALA A 439 0.12 8.53 -13.96
N GLY A 440 -0.07 9.59 -14.75
CA GLY A 440 -0.38 9.53 -16.18
C GLY A 440 0.78 9.02 -17.03
N SER A 441 2.02 9.37 -16.67
CA SER A 441 3.23 8.84 -17.29
C SER A 441 3.37 7.32 -17.08
N LEU A 442 2.99 6.83 -15.89
CA LEU A 442 2.92 5.39 -15.60
C LEU A 442 1.82 4.67 -16.40
N LYS A 443 0.68 5.34 -16.67
CA LYS A 443 -0.39 4.79 -17.53
C LYS A 443 0.02 4.71 -19.01
N GLN A 444 0.86 5.61 -19.51
CA GLN A 444 1.37 5.54 -20.88
C GLN A 444 2.45 4.44 -21.06
N GLY A 445 3.13 4.04 -19.98
CA GLY A 445 3.99 2.84 -19.94
C GLY A 445 3.22 1.53 -19.72
N ALA A 446 1.99 1.59 -19.20
CA ALA A 446 1.12 0.44 -18.98
C ALA A 446 0.11 0.29 -20.14
N ARG A 447 0.56 -0.29 -21.26
CA ARG A 447 -0.38 -0.95 -22.18
C ARG A 447 -1.06 -2.10 -21.43
N ASP A 448 -2.34 -2.32 -21.76
CA ASP A 448 -3.33 -3.17 -21.09
C ASP A 448 -2.82 -4.40 -20.31
N PRO A 449 -3.43 -4.72 -19.15
CA PRO A 449 -3.14 -5.95 -18.43
C PRO A 449 -3.62 -7.15 -19.26
N ILE A 450 -2.66 -7.84 -19.86
CA ILE A 450 -2.86 -9.12 -20.55
C ILE A 450 -3.40 -10.13 -19.55
N ALA A 451 -4.54 -10.73 -19.90
CA ALA A 451 -5.16 -11.84 -19.22
C ALA A 451 -4.18 -13.02 -19.02
N TYR A 452 -4.11 -13.55 -17.80
CA TYR A 452 -3.40 -14.79 -17.50
C TYR A 452 -3.99 -15.97 -18.30
N LYS A 453 -3.20 -16.49 -19.23
CA LYS A 453 -3.28 -17.88 -19.70
C LYS A 453 -1.90 -18.51 -19.50
N SER A 454 -1.80 -19.53 -18.65
CA SER A 454 -0.69 -20.49 -18.69
C SER A 454 -0.85 -21.42 -19.91
N PRO A 455 0.15 -22.22 -20.32
CA PRO A 455 1.61 -22.05 -20.39
C PRO A 455 2.15 -22.41 -21.79
N THR A 456 3.29 -21.87 -22.25
CA THR A 456 4.16 -22.58 -23.23
C THR A 456 5.59 -22.05 -23.15
N LEU A 457 6.56 -22.97 -23.02
CA LEU A 457 7.98 -22.71 -23.22
C LEU A 457 8.23 -22.31 -24.69
N MET A 458 9.25 -21.46 -24.91
CA MET A 458 9.76 -20.92 -26.19
C MET A 458 9.01 -19.65 -26.68
N GLN A 459 9.62 -18.58 -27.16
CA GLN A 459 10.95 -18.27 -27.72
C GLN A 459 11.21 -16.76 -27.52
N GLN A 460 12.47 -16.32 -27.44
CA GLN A 460 12.78 -14.88 -27.41
C GLN A 460 12.30 -14.20 -28.70
N PRO A 461 11.58 -13.06 -28.61
CA PRO A 461 11.12 -12.35 -29.79
C PRO A 461 12.32 -11.68 -30.48
N LYS A 462 12.43 -11.94 -31.79
CA LYS A 462 13.33 -11.27 -32.72
C LYS A 462 13.00 -9.77 -32.73
N PRO A 463 13.99 -8.85 -32.66
CA PRO A 463 13.71 -7.43 -32.76
C PRO A 463 13.20 -7.09 -34.17
N GLU A 464 12.00 -6.52 -34.25
CA GLU A 464 11.50 -5.91 -35.49
C GLU A 464 12.15 -4.55 -35.76
N PRO A 465 12.30 -4.16 -37.04
CA PRO A 465 13.14 -3.04 -37.46
C PRO A 465 12.35 -1.74 -37.46
N ILE A 466 12.91 -0.71 -36.79
CA ILE A 466 12.45 0.68 -36.93
C ILE A 466 13.49 1.44 -37.77
N GLY A 467 12.97 2.11 -38.79
CA GLY A 467 13.67 2.59 -39.98
C GLY A 467 14.76 3.64 -39.77
N ASP A 468 15.66 3.63 -40.77
CA ASP A 468 16.81 4.49 -41.06
C ASP A 468 17.44 5.28 -39.91
N LEU A 469 18.55 4.72 -39.42
CA LEU A 469 19.60 5.48 -38.73
C LEU A 469 19.93 6.74 -39.55
N ASP A 470 20.08 7.87 -38.86
CA ASP A 470 20.59 9.07 -39.48
C ASP A 470 21.98 8.80 -40.11
N PRO A 471 22.37 9.54 -41.16
CA PRO A 471 23.61 9.27 -41.90
C PRO A 471 24.86 9.24 -41.02
N LEU A 472 24.89 10.02 -39.94
CA LEU A 472 26.02 10.06 -39.00
C LEU A 472 26.06 8.79 -38.13
N SER A 473 24.91 8.37 -37.58
CA SER A 473 24.80 7.13 -36.82
C SER A 473 25.16 5.89 -37.64
N ARG A 474 24.80 5.85 -38.94
CA ARG A 474 25.22 4.77 -39.85
C ARG A 474 26.74 4.74 -40.02
N ARG A 475 27.35 5.89 -40.29
CA ARG A 475 28.82 6.03 -40.44
C ARG A 475 29.58 5.65 -39.16
N ILE A 476 29.05 5.99 -37.98
CA ILE A 476 29.63 5.59 -36.69
C ILE A 476 29.58 4.05 -36.52
N LEU A 477 28.47 3.41 -36.87
CA LEU A 477 28.34 1.95 -36.77
C LEU A 477 29.18 1.19 -37.80
N GLU A 478 29.42 1.76 -38.98
CA GLU A 478 30.34 1.21 -39.99
C GLU A 478 31.80 1.34 -39.56
N ALA A 479 32.17 2.46 -38.93
CA ALA A 479 33.52 2.67 -38.39
C ALA A 479 33.83 1.85 -37.13
N LEU A 480 32.82 1.26 -36.49
CA LEU A 480 32.96 0.37 -35.33
C LEU A 480 32.98 -1.12 -35.74
N ASP A 481 33.77 -1.43 -36.77
CA ASP A 481 34.16 -2.79 -37.15
C ASP A 481 35.10 -3.43 -36.11
N GLU A 482 35.89 -2.60 -35.43
CA GLU A 482 36.66 -2.92 -34.23
C GLU A 482 36.42 -1.88 -33.12
N PRO A 483 36.73 -2.17 -31.84
CA PRO A 483 36.57 -1.21 -30.75
C PRO A 483 37.51 0.01 -30.90
N ARG A 484 36.94 1.21 -31.06
CA ARG A 484 37.69 2.48 -31.25
C ARG A 484 37.40 3.49 -30.14
N THR A 485 38.35 4.36 -29.83
CA THR A 485 38.12 5.49 -28.91
C THR A 485 37.32 6.60 -29.59
N GLY A 486 36.77 7.53 -28.79
CA GLY A 486 36.09 8.71 -29.31
C GLY A 486 36.99 9.56 -30.23
N ASP A 487 38.26 9.74 -29.86
CA ASP A 487 39.20 10.53 -30.67
C ASP A 487 39.50 9.85 -32.02
N GLN A 488 39.66 8.52 -32.02
CA GLN A 488 39.86 7.73 -33.24
C GLN A 488 38.65 7.79 -34.18
N LEU A 489 37.43 7.78 -33.63
CA LEU A 489 36.21 7.92 -34.43
C LEU A 489 36.04 9.35 -34.97
N SER A 490 36.39 10.36 -34.18
CA SER A 490 36.34 11.77 -34.59
C SER A 490 37.29 12.05 -35.75
N GLU A 491 38.51 11.50 -35.68
CA GLU A 491 39.53 11.62 -36.72
C GLU A 491 39.17 10.82 -37.98
N LEU A 492 38.78 9.55 -37.84
CA LEU A 492 38.44 8.67 -38.97
C LEU A 492 37.21 9.14 -39.76
N LEU A 493 36.20 9.66 -39.06
CA LEU A 493 34.95 10.13 -39.69
C LEU A 493 34.99 11.61 -40.04
N ASN A 494 36.06 12.34 -39.67
CA ASN A 494 36.20 13.77 -39.82
C ASN A 494 34.96 14.53 -39.29
N ILE A 495 34.61 14.26 -38.04
CA ILE A 495 33.45 14.84 -37.34
C ILE A 495 33.90 15.51 -36.05
N ASP A 496 33.23 16.59 -35.67
CA ASP A 496 33.56 17.27 -34.43
C ASP A 496 33.23 16.39 -33.20
N PRO A 497 34.00 16.48 -32.11
CA PRO A 497 33.78 15.68 -30.91
C PRO A 497 32.39 15.88 -30.25
N GLY A 498 31.76 17.03 -30.44
CA GLY A 498 30.44 17.34 -29.90
C GLY A 498 29.34 16.53 -30.60
N SER A 499 29.32 16.55 -31.92
CA SER A 499 28.39 15.78 -32.75
C SER A 499 28.59 14.27 -32.59
N LEU A 500 29.85 13.81 -32.53
CA LEU A 500 30.14 12.41 -32.25
C LEU A 500 29.55 11.97 -30.91
N ARG A 501 29.71 12.78 -29.86
CA ARG A 501 29.24 12.44 -28.52
C ARG A 501 27.72 12.35 -28.46
N ALA A 502 27.01 13.28 -29.11
CA ALA A 502 25.55 13.25 -29.19
C ALA A 502 25.02 11.99 -29.90
N SER A 503 25.58 11.67 -31.07
CA SER A 503 25.17 10.47 -31.84
C SER A 503 25.57 9.16 -31.16
N ALA A 504 26.75 9.09 -30.53
CA ALA A 504 27.19 7.92 -29.79
C ALA A 504 26.29 7.65 -28.57
N THR A 505 25.87 8.68 -27.84
CA THR A 505 24.91 8.54 -26.73
C THR A 505 23.57 8.01 -27.22
N MET A 506 23.07 8.49 -28.36
CA MET A 506 21.81 7.97 -28.93
C MET A 506 21.96 6.50 -29.35
N LEU A 507 23.07 6.12 -29.98
CA LEU A 507 23.35 4.73 -30.34
C LEU A 507 23.51 3.80 -29.13
N GLU A 508 24.02 4.31 -28.01
CA GLU A 508 24.14 3.58 -26.74
C GLU A 508 22.76 3.38 -26.07
N ILE A 509 21.92 4.42 -26.06
CA ILE A 509 20.52 4.33 -25.59
C ILE A 509 19.72 3.33 -26.45
N GLN A 510 19.97 3.29 -27.77
CA GLN A 510 19.37 2.34 -28.70
C GLN A 510 19.98 0.93 -28.62
N GLY A 511 20.98 0.71 -27.76
CA GLY A 511 21.66 -0.58 -27.59
C GLY A 511 22.49 -1.03 -28.80
N ARG A 512 22.79 -0.15 -29.76
CA ARG A 512 23.53 -0.45 -30.99
C ARG A 512 25.05 -0.40 -30.81
N ILE A 513 25.51 0.36 -29.83
CA ILE A 513 26.90 0.36 -29.37
C ILE A 513 26.91 0.23 -27.85
N LYS A 514 28.00 -0.27 -27.29
CA LYS A 514 28.25 -0.25 -25.85
C LYS A 514 29.62 0.36 -25.59
N ARG A 515 29.82 0.88 -24.38
CA ARG A 515 31.07 1.48 -23.96
C ARG A 515 31.87 0.53 -23.07
N SER A 516 33.10 0.23 -23.49
CA SER A 516 34.07 -0.56 -22.73
C SER A 516 35.26 0.34 -22.39
N GLY A 517 35.21 0.98 -21.22
CA GLY A 517 36.17 1.99 -20.80
C GLY A 517 36.16 3.24 -21.71
N ALA A 518 37.29 3.53 -22.36
CA ALA A 518 37.44 4.66 -23.27
C ALA A 518 37.05 4.34 -24.73
N ARG A 519 36.64 3.10 -25.02
CA ARG A 519 36.33 2.63 -26.37
C ARG A 519 34.84 2.38 -26.53
N PHE A 520 34.34 2.64 -27.73
CA PHE A 520 33.03 2.22 -28.20
C PHE A 520 33.18 0.92 -28.99
N GLU A 521 32.22 0.02 -28.84
CA GLU A 521 32.16 -1.24 -29.58
C GLU A 521 30.71 -1.46 -30.04
N ARG A 522 30.54 -2.00 -31.26
CA ARG A 522 29.23 -2.27 -31.82
C ARG A 522 28.59 -3.48 -31.12
N THR A 523 27.36 -3.32 -30.67
CA THR A 523 26.56 -4.42 -30.11
C THR A 523 26.00 -5.24 -31.29
N ARG A 524 26.17 -6.56 -31.27
CA ARG A 524 25.69 -7.45 -32.34
C ARG A 524 24.18 -7.59 -32.35
#